data_AF-A0A0R3U2T8-F1
#
_entry.id   AF-A0A0R3U2T8-F1
#
_cell.length_a   1.000
_cell.length_b   1.000
_cell.length_c   1.000
_cell.angle_alpha   90.00
_cell.angle_beta   90.00
_cell.angle_gamma   90.00
#
_symmetry.space_group_name_H-M   'P 1'
#
loop_
_entity.id
_entity.type
_entity.pdbx_description
1 polymer ?
#
loop_
_entity_poly.entity_id
_entity_poly.type
_entity_poly.pdbx_seq_one_letter_code
_entity_poly.pdbx_strand_id
1 'polypeptide(L)'
;MRLVELDNPLKADAIMENLRSQLPHVGAKVNNPYSDIRIMSGRDEGINAWITVNYLEKKFGVHGVAPSSGQEMIGALDLGGASAQITFVPKNPSLAPHTSTRYLFGSEYYVYSYSHLCYGKSASQKRVWAEIIGNQSTATINNPCFLQNYELKVKKSEIFTEPCVKSKYAVELIGSELIPNTALPEEITLVGTGDPDQCRQFVQKMFPSKACAQSPCMFQGVYRPPLHGKFSAGPEYGLVVPTMLGKPFFTAFSGYAFVIDHLNFPTKGQNLTRDAVKAKVDEFCRRDWTQVAQEYPASSLEFIAGYCQDGVYIDALLSNYGFVDSESWKNIVFASKIAGTTVSWAPGYLIDATGMIDSESPKIDLGLTAFVTSVVILSIVFVALLVILVFLHLRN
;
A
#
# COMPACT_ATOMS: atom_id res chain seq x y z
N MET A 1 -12.92 7.33 8.40
CA MET A 1 -14.33 7.14 8.01
C MET A 1 -14.78 5.68 8.06
N ARG A 2 -14.12 4.70 7.41
CA ARG A 2 -14.52 3.27 7.49
C ARG A 2 -14.75 2.75 8.94
N LEU A 3 -13.85 3.07 9.87
CA LEU A 3 -14.04 2.72 11.29
C LEU A 3 -15.24 3.42 11.94
N VAL A 4 -15.49 4.68 11.59
CA VAL A 4 -16.63 5.45 12.12
C VAL A 4 -17.94 4.90 11.56
N GLU A 5 -17.97 4.52 10.28
CA GLU A 5 -19.13 3.90 9.64
C GLU A 5 -19.49 2.56 10.27
N LEU A 6 -18.50 1.74 10.66
CA LEU A 6 -18.73 0.51 11.40
C LEU A 6 -19.23 0.79 12.82
N ASP A 7 -18.53 1.65 13.57
CA ASP A 7 -18.82 1.88 14.98
C ASP A 7 -20.11 2.70 15.22
N ASN A 8 -20.32 3.73 14.42
CA ASN A 8 -21.44 4.65 14.53
C ASN A 8 -21.90 5.14 13.14
N PRO A 9 -22.71 4.33 12.41
CA PRO A 9 -23.15 4.64 11.05
C PRO A 9 -23.83 6.01 10.92
N LEU A 10 -24.70 6.37 11.87
CA LEU A 10 -25.41 7.66 11.85
C LEU A 10 -24.46 8.85 12.00
N LYS A 11 -23.39 8.70 12.80
CA LYS A 11 -22.33 9.72 12.90
C LYS A 11 -21.53 9.81 11.61
N ALA A 12 -21.22 8.69 10.97
CA ALA A 12 -20.54 8.69 9.67
C ALA A 12 -21.40 9.39 8.62
N ASP A 13 -22.70 9.08 8.54
CA ASP A 13 -23.65 9.71 7.62
C ASP A 13 -23.75 11.21 7.87
N ALA A 14 -23.85 11.65 9.13
CA ALA A 14 -23.89 13.08 9.48
C ALA A 14 -22.63 13.83 9.04
N ILE A 15 -21.44 13.22 9.20
CA ILE A 15 -20.18 13.80 8.72
C ILE A 15 -20.18 13.88 7.18
N MET A 16 -20.59 12.81 6.50
CA MET A 16 -20.61 12.75 5.04
C MET A 16 -21.62 13.75 4.45
N GLU A 17 -22.79 13.89 5.05
CA GLU A 17 -23.80 14.86 4.63
C GLU A 17 -23.34 16.30 4.83
N ASN A 18 -22.64 16.58 5.94
CA ASN A 18 -22.00 17.86 6.14
C ASN A 18 -20.96 18.15 5.04
N LEU A 19 -20.08 17.20 4.72
CA LEU A 19 -19.11 17.37 3.63
C LEU A 19 -19.78 17.61 2.27
N ARG A 20 -20.83 16.84 1.96
CA ARG A 20 -21.62 16.96 0.72
C ARG A 20 -22.27 18.33 0.56
N SER A 21 -22.80 18.89 1.66
CA SER A 21 -23.40 20.22 1.65
C SER A 21 -22.36 21.34 1.60
N GLN A 22 -21.25 21.23 2.34
CA GLN A 22 -20.31 22.34 2.51
C GLN A 22 -19.25 22.45 1.41
N LEU A 23 -18.77 21.34 0.85
CA LEU A 23 -17.68 21.37 -0.14
C LEU A 23 -18.00 22.22 -1.39
N PRO A 24 -19.22 22.19 -1.96
CA PRO A 24 -19.59 23.09 -3.06
C PRO A 24 -19.50 24.58 -2.68
N HIS A 25 -19.83 24.94 -1.43
CA HIS A 25 -19.82 26.34 -0.98
C HIS A 25 -18.41 26.90 -0.79
N VAL A 26 -17.39 26.06 -0.63
CA VAL A 26 -15.98 26.46 -0.53
C VAL A 26 -15.22 26.32 -1.85
N GLY A 27 -15.94 26.16 -2.97
CA GLY A 27 -15.39 26.19 -4.32
C GLY A 27 -15.01 24.83 -4.92
N ALA A 28 -15.35 23.71 -4.27
CA ALA A 28 -15.16 22.40 -4.87
C ALA A 28 -16.16 22.17 -6.01
N LYS A 29 -15.69 21.75 -7.19
CA LYS A 29 -16.57 21.32 -8.27
C LYS A 29 -17.10 19.92 -7.98
N VAL A 30 -18.38 19.84 -7.65
CA VAL A 30 -19.09 18.60 -7.33
C VAL A 30 -20.21 18.44 -8.36
N ASN A 31 -20.17 17.36 -9.15
CA ASN A 31 -21.21 17.06 -10.13
C ASN A 31 -22.36 16.30 -9.45
N ASN A 32 -22.02 15.29 -8.66
CA ASN A 32 -22.98 14.54 -7.84
C ASN A 32 -22.37 14.28 -6.45
N PRO A 33 -22.89 14.91 -5.38
CA PRO A 33 -22.33 14.80 -4.03
C PRO A 33 -22.23 13.36 -3.51
N TYR A 34 -23.14 12.46 -3.90
CA TYR A 34 -23.16 11.09 -3.39
C TYR A 34 -22.12 10.19 -4.07
N SER A 35 -21.82 10.42 -5.35
CA SER A 35 -20.75 9.69 -6.05
C SER A 35 -19.36 10.31 -5.82
N ASP A 36 -19.30 11.63 -5.75
CA ASP A 36 -18.04 12.38 -5.72
C ASP A 36 -17.48 12.46 -4.29
N ILE A 37 -18.35 12.45 -3.27
CA ILE A 37 -17.99 12.51 -1.85
C ILE A 37 -18.51 11.26 -1.16
N ARG A 38 -17.64 10.24 -1.09
CA ARG A 38 -17.96 8.91 -0.58
C ARG A 38 -16.82 8.32 0.25
N ILE A 39 -17.16 7.34 1.08
CA ILE A 39 -16.17 6.52 1.77
C ILE A 39 -15.61 5.51 0.77
N MET A 40 -14.31 5.54 0.55
CA MET A 40 -13.64 4.60 -0.36
C MET A 40 -13.51 3.22 0.29
N SER A 41 -13.76 2.17 -0.50
CA SER A 41 -13.51 0.80 -0.05
C SER A 41 -12.00 0.57 0.13
N GLY A 42 -11.60 -0.29 1.07
CA GLY A 42 -10.18 -0.59 1.26
C GLY A 42 -9.53 -1.26 0.04
N ARG A 43 -10.31 -2.02 -0.73
CA ARG A 43 -9.88 -2.64 -1.99
C ARG A 43 -9.52 -1.56 -3.02
N ASP A 44 -10.41 -0.58 -3.22
CA ASP A 44 -10.20 0.49 -4.19
C ASP A 44 -9.08 1.43 -3.75
N GLU A 45 -8.92 1.69 -2.45
CA GLU A 45 -7.77 2.44 -1.92
C GLU A 45 -6.44 1.80 -2.35
N GLY A 46 -6.33 0.47 -2.21
CA GLY A 46 -5.16 -0.28 -2.66
C GLY A 46 -4.98 -0.30 -4.18
N ILE A 47 -6.06 -0.49 -4.95
CA ILE A 47 -6.00 -0.46 -6.42
C ILE A 47 -5.57 0.92 -6.93
N ASN A 48 -6.15 1.99 -6.39
CA ASN A 48 -5.78 3.35 -6.76
C ASN A 48 -4.33 3.67 -6.39
N ALA A 49 -3.85 3.21 -5.23
CA ALA A 49 -2.43 3.26 -4.88
C ALA A 49 -1.55 2.54 -5.92
N TRP A 50 -1.93 1.33 -6.33
CA TRP A 50 -1.22 0.57 -7.36
C TRP A 50 -1.22 1.26 -8.73
N ILE A 51 -2.32 1.90 -9.12
CA ILE A 51 -2.39 2.72 -10.33
C ILE A 51 -1.40 3.88 -10.23
N THR A 52 -1.35 4.62 -9.11
CA THR A 52 -0.38 5.71 -8.92
C THR A 52 1.05 5.23 -9.10
N VAL A 53 1.44 4.13 -8.42
CA VAL A 53 2.79 3.57 -8.50
C VAL A 53 3.15 3.26 -9.96
N ASN A 54 2.31 2.51 -10.66
CA ASN A 54 2.61 2.07 -12.03
C ASN A 54 2.54 3.21 -13.05
N TYR A 55 1.70 4.22 -12.82
CA TYR A 55 1.68 5.42 -13.64
C TYR A 55 2.98 6.22 -13.50
N LEU A 56 3.42 6.48 -12.26
CA LEU A 56 4.65 7.23 -11.99
C LEU A 56 5.92 6.48 -12.44
N GLU A 57 5.89 5.14 -12.39
CA GLU A 57 6.95 4.25 -12.89
C GLU A 57 6.85 4.02 -14.41
N LYS A 58 5.92 4.70 -15.10
CA LYS A 58 5.72 4.64 -16.56
C LYS A 58 5.39 3.22 -17.08
N LYS A 59 4.84 2.37 -16.23
CA LYS A 59 4.49 0.98 -16.55
C LYS A 59 3.26 0.87 -17.44
N PHE A 60 2.36 1.85 -17.40
CA PHE A 60 1.22 1.91 -18.32
C PHE A 60 1.57 2.43 -19.72
N GLY A 61 2.87 2.49 -20.06
CA GLY A 61 3.32 3.01 -21.34
C GLY A 61 3.49 4.52 -21.35
N VAL A 62 4.13 5.01 -22.39
CA VAL A 62 4.31 6.43 -22.71
C VAL A 62 4.09 6.60 -24.21
N HIS A 63 4.15 7.82 -24.73
CA HIS A 63 3.94 8.06 -26.16
C HIS A 63 4.82 7.14 -27.04
N GLY A 64 4.17 6.30 -27.86
CA GLY A 64 4.84 5.34 -28.74
C GLY A 64 5.34 4.04 -28.07
N VAL A 65 5.08 3.84 -26.78
CA VAL A 65 5.48 2.65 -26.01
C VAL A 65 4.25 2.02 -25.37
N ALA A 66 3.98 0.76 -25.73
CA ALA A 66 2.84 0.02 -25.18
C ALA A 66 2.96 -0.18 -23.66
N PRO A 67 1.84 -0.34 -22.94
CA PRO A 67 1.84 -0.73 -21.53
C PRO A 67 2.62 -2.02 -21.28
N SER A 68 3.26 -2.10 -20.12
CA SER A 68 3.96 -3.30 -19.66
C SER A 68 2.97 -4.45 -19.44
N SER A 69 3.44 -5.69 -19.53
CA SER A 69 2.58 -6.82 -19.16
C SER A 69 2.24 -6.79 -17.66
N GLY A 70 1.13 -7.42 -17.27
CA GLY A 70 0.74 -7.49 -15.85
C GLY A 70 1.83 -8.04 -14.93
N GLN A 71 2.67 -8.98 -15.42
CA GLN A 71 3.77 -9.56 -14.64
C GLN A 71 4.96 -8.62 -14.43
N GLU A 72 5.03 -7.52 -15.18
CA GLU A 72 6.05 -6.49 -15.06
C GLU A 72 5.58 -5.29 -14.22
N MET A 73 4.32 -5.30 -13.78
CA MET A 73 3.76 -4.27 -12.92
C MET A 73 4.37 -4.34 -11.52
N ILE A 74 4.54 -3.17 -10.92
CA ILE A 74 5.07 -3.01 -9.56
C ILE A 74 3.90 -3.08 -8.58
N GLY A 75 4.01 -3.88 -7.54
CA GLY A 75 3.05 -3.94 -6.46
C GLY A 75 3.09 -2.70 -5.57
N ALA A 76 2.00 -2.42 -4.87
CA ALA A 76 1.87 -1.32 -3.93
C ALA A 76 1.64 -1.83 -2.50
N LEU A 77 2.39 -1.26 -1.56
CA LEU A 77 2.21 -1.45 -0.12
C LEU A 77 1.92 -0.07 0.50
N ASP A 78 0.69 0.15 0.94
CA ASP A 78 0.27 1.39 1.59
C ASP A 78 0.08 1.15 3.09
N LEU A 79 0.65 2.00 3.94
CA LEU A 79 0.44 1.97 5.38
C LEU A 79 -0.13 3.31 5.83
N GLY A 80 -1.45 3.37 5.97
CA GLY A 80 -2.17 4.51 6.51
C GLY A 80 -2.22 4.51 8.04
N GLY A 81 -3.01 5.43 8.60
CA GLY A 81 -3.24 5.50 10.06
C GLY A 81 -4.15 4.39 10.59
N ALA A 82 -5.17 4.00 9.83
CA ALA A 82 -6.20 3.04 10.28
C ALA A 82 -6.17 1.69 9.54
N SER A 83 -5.53 1.59 8.38
CA SER A 83 -5.42 0.33 7.62
C SER A 83 -4.10 0.22 6.88
N ALA A 84 -3.77 -1.00 6.46
CA ALA A 84 -2.67 -1.30 5.55
C ALA A 84 -3.17 -2.07 4.33
N GLN A 85 -2.59 -1.80 3.16
CA GLN A 85 -2.98 -2.38 1.88
C GLN A 85 -1.80 -3.11 1.24
N ILE A 86 -2.12 -4.22 0.56
CA ILE A 86 -1.23 -4.92 -0.36
C ILE A 86 -1.96 -5.14 -1.68
N THR A 87 -1.33 -4.70 -2.76
CA THR A 87 -1.94 -4.73 -4.09
C THR A 87 -0.91 -5.09 -5.16
N PHE A 88 -1.19 -6.07 -5.99
CA PHE A 88 -0.29 -6.49 -7.09
C PHE A 88 -1.03 -7.37 -8.12
N VAL A 89 -0.41 -7.61 -9.26
CA VAL A 89 -0.92 -8.54 -10.28
C VAL A 89 -0.38 -9.96 -10.00
N PRO A 90 -1.22 -10.95 -9.68
CA PRO A 90 -0.78 -12.33 -9.51
C PRO A 90 -0.53 -13.03 -10.85
N LYS A 91 0.27 -14.10 -10.84
CA LYS A 91 0.53 -15.00 -11.99
C LYS A 91 -0.74 -15.73 -12.41
N ASN A 92 -1.52 -16.19 -11.42
CA ASN A 92 -2.73 -16.99 -11.62
C ASN A 92 -3.95 -16.27 -11.02
N PRO A 93 -4.51 -15.24 -11.71
CA PRO A 93 -5.59 -14.43 -11.18
C PRO A 93 -6.91 -15.19 -10.97
N SER A 94 -7.18 -16.22 -11.77
CA SER A 94 -8.40 -17.05 -11.66
C SER A 94 -8.53 -17.81 -10.35
N LEU A 95 -7.42 -17.98 -9.61
CA LEU A 95 -7.38 -18.71 -8.35
C LEU A 95 -7.34 -17.78 -7.13
N ALA A 96 -7.41 -16.47 -7.35
CA ALA A 96 -7.13 -15.46 -6.33
C ALA A 96 -8.40 -14.68 -5.93
N PRO A 97 -9.03 -14.99 -4.77
CA PRO A 97 -10.06 -14.12 -4.21
C PRO A 97 -9.49 -12.71 -4.01
N HIS A 98 -10.37 -11.70 -4.07
CA HIS A 98 -10.01 -10.28 -4.00
C HIS A 98 -9.25 -9.73 -5.22
N THR A 99 -9.24 -10.47 -6.33
CA THR A 99 -8.80 -9.96 -7.64
C THR A 99 -9.93 -9.19 -8.31
N SER A 100 -9.59 -8.06 -8.94
CA SER A 100 -10.52 -7.26 -9.73
C SER A 100 -9.88 -6.87 -11.05
N THR A 101 -10.67 -6.87 -12.12
CA THR A 101 -10.20 -6.44 -13.44
C THR A 101 -10.18 -4.92 -13.52
N ARG A 102 -9.14 -4.36 -14.12
CA ARG A 102 -9.02 -2.94 -14.47
C ARG A 102 -8.56 -2.81 -15.91
N TYR A 103 -9.25 -1.99 -16.68
CA TYR A 103 -8.86 -1.63 -18.03
C TYR A 103 -8.19 -0.26 -18.00
N LEU A 104 -6.89 -0.22 -18.28
CA LEU A 104 -6.07 0.97 -18.15
C LEU A 104 -5.20 1.11 -19.38
N PHE A 105 -5.31 2.26 -20.06
CA PHE A 105 -4.48 2.60 -21.22
C PHE A 105 -4.49 1.52 -22.32
N GLY A 106 -5.66 0.96 -22.62
CA GLY A 106 -5.83 -0.05 -23.67
C GLY A 106 -5.48 -1.48 -23.24
N SER A 107 -5.08 -1.71 -21.98
CA SER A 107 -4.68 -3.03 -21.47
C SER A 107 -5.52 -3.47 -20.28
N GLU A 108 -5.79 -4.77 -20.20
CA GLU A 108 -6.52 -5.39 -19.11
C GLU A 108 -5.56 -5.94 -18.03
N TYR A 109 -5.82 -5.59 -16.77
CA TYR A 109 -5.05 -6.03 -15.62
C TYR A 109 -5.93 -6.70 -14.58
N TYR A 110 -5.52 -7.88 -14.11
CA TYR A 110 -6.15 -8.60 -13.03
C TYR A 110 -5.41 -8.27 -11.73
N VAL A 111 -5.97 -7.39 -10.90
CA VAL A 111 -5.28 -6.81 -9.76
C VAL A 111 -5.82 -7.42 -8.46
N TYR A 112 -4.98 -8.15 -7.73
CA TYR A 112 -5.28 -8.57 -6.36
C TYR A 112 -5.10 -7.38 -5.43
N SER A 113 -6.10 -7.09 -4.58
CA SER A 113 -6.02 -6.00 -3.61
C SER A 113 -6.73 -6.37 -2.31
N TYR A 114 -6.01 -6.27 -1.20
CA TYR A 114 -6.57 -6.50 0.13
C TYR A 114 -6.19 -5.38 1.11
N SER A 115 -7.12 -5.02 1.99
CA SER A 115 -6.97 -3.99 3.01
C SER A 115 -7.24 -4.56 4.39
N HIS A 116 -6.23 -4.54 5.25
CA HIS A 116 -6.33 -4.92 6.65
C HIS A 116 -6.73 -3.68 7.45
N LEU A 117 -8.04 -3.52 7.70
CA LEU A 117 -8.55 -2.49 8.59
C LEU A 117 -8.10 -2.78 10.03
N CYS A 118 -7.82 -1.74 10.81
CA CYS A 118 -7.16 -1.81 12.12
C CYS A 118 -5.67 -2.17 12.13
N TYR A 119 -5.05 -2.35 10.97
CA TYR A 119 -3.61 -2.59 10.81
C TYR A 119 -2.86 -1.37 10.24
N GLY A 120 -3.46 -0.17 10.35
CA GLY A 120 -2.73 1.07 10.12
C GLY A 120 -1.85 1.43 11.31
N LYS A 121 -0.89 2.32 11.10
CA LYS A 121 0.08 2.74 12.13
C LYS A 121 -0.59 3.20 13.42
N SER A 122 -1.51 4.17 13.35
CA SER A 122 -2.14 4.75 14.55
C SER A 122 -3.05 3.74 15.25
N ALA A 123 -3.76 2.91 14.50
CA ALA A 123 -4.56 1.83 15.07
C ALA A 123 -3.67 0.78 15.78
N SER A 124 -2.53 0.41 15.16
CA SER A 124 -1.56 -0.49 15.74
C SER A 124 -0.91 0.07 17.00
N GLN A 125 -0.61 1.37 17.02
CA GLN A 125 -0.10 2.12 18.18
C GLN A 125 -1.03 1.99 19.36
N LYS A 126 -2.27 2.44 19.21
CA LYS A 126 -3.26 2.39 20.30
C LYS A 126 -3.53 0.97 20.77
N ARG A 127 -3.55 -0.02 19.86
CA ARG A 127 -3.76 -1.42 20.25
C ARG A 127 -2.59 -2.01 21.02
N VAL A 128 -1.35 -1.78 20.61
CA VAL A 128 -0.16 -2.23 21.37
C VAL A 128 -0.10 -1.54 22.73
N TRP A 129 -0.45 -0.26 22.82
CA TRP A 129 -0.53 0.42 24.12
C TRP A 129 -1.61 -0.22 25.00
N ALA A 130 -2.78 -0.54 24.43
CA ALA A 130 -3.83 -1.27 25.16
C ALA A 130 -3.36 -2.64 25.65
N GLU A 131 -2.57 -3.39 24.87
CA GLU A 131 -1.95 -4.66 25.27
C GLU A 131 -0.97 -4.50 26.45
N ILE A 132 -0.17 -3.43 26.44
CA ILE A 132 0.78 -3.10 27.51
C ILE A 132 0.04 -2.70 28.79
N ILE A 133 -1.00 -1.88 28.64
CA ILE A 133 -1.79 -1.30 29.74
C ILE A 133 -2.77 -2.31 30.34
N GLY A 134 -3.35 -3.21 29.54
CA GLY A 134 -4.60 -3.91 29.86
C GLY A 134 -4.63 -4.62 31.22
N ASN A 135 -3.52 -5.24 31.62
CA ASN A 135 -3.42 -5.98 32.88
C ASN A 135 -2.82 -5.17 34.05
N GLN A 136 -2.44 -3.92 33.82
CA GLN A 136 -1.82 -3.05 34.83
C GLN A 136 -2.87 -2.42 35.74
N SER A 137 -2.45 -2.06 36.95
CA SER A 137 -3.28 -1.35 37.95
C SER A 137 -2.68 -0.01 38.37
N THR A 138 -1.48 0.33 37.89
CA THR A 138 -0.75 1.55 38.26
C THR A 138 -1.00 2.69 37.26
N ALA A 139 -0.84 3.93 37.72
CA ALA A 139 -0.95 5.12 36.87
C ALA A 139 0.27 5.31 35.96
N THR A 140 1.44 4.83 36.37
CA THR A 140 2.67 4.88 35.57
C THR A 140 3.01 3.48 35.09
N ILE A 141 3.16 3.32 33.78
CA ILE A 141 3.35 2.03 33.11
C ILE A 141 4.52 2.14 32.12
N ASN A 142 5.44 1.19 32.20
CA ASN A 142 6.56 1.12 31.26
C ASN A 142 6.09 0.65 29.89
N ASN A 143 6.52 1.33 28.84
CA ASN A 143 6.23 1.01 27.44
C ASN A 143 7.55 0.72 26.69
N PRO A 144 7.82 -0.54 26.31
CA PRO A 144 9.05 -0.91 25.61
C PRO A 144 9.13 -0.38 24.17
N CYS A 145 8.00 -0.02 23.57
CA CYS A 145 7.93 0.48 22.20
C CYS A 145 8.20 1.99 22.09
N PHE A 146 8.41 2.68 23.20
CA PHE A 146 8.80 4.08 23.24
C PHE A 146 10.30 4.23 23.47
N LEU A 147 10.85 5.33 22.98
CA LEU A 147 12.23 5.75 23.24
C LEU A 147 12.48 5.90 24.75
N GLN A 148 13.74 5.73 25.18
CA GLN A 148 14.08 5.86 26.60
C GLN A 148 13.68 7.23 27.14
N ASN A 149 13.03 7.24 28.30
CA ASN A 149 12.58 8.45 29.00
C ASN A 149 11.54 9.30 28.24
N TYR A 150 10.95 8.78 27.16
CA TYR A 150 9.76 9.40 26.57
C TYR A 150 8.56 9.20 27.49
N GLU A 151 7.86 10.27 27.82
CA GLU A 151 6.62 10.20 28.59
C GLU A 151 5.43 10.62 27.75
N LEU A 152 4.37 9.81 27.77
CA LEU A 152 3.09 10.15 27.16
C LEU A 152 1.97 9.97 28.18
N LYS A 153 1.22 11.05 28.40
CA LYS A 153 -0.02 11.01 29.19
C LYS A 153 -1.20 10.71 28.28
N VAL A 154 -1.93 9.65 28.58
CA VAL A 154 -3.13 9.24 27.84
C VAL A 154 -4.28 9.01 28.79
N LYS A 155 -5.51 9.11 28.26
CA LYS A 155 -6.70 8.69 28.99
C LYS A 155 -7.04 7.24 28.68
N LYS A 156 -7.44 6.48 29.70
CA LYS A 156 -7.99 5.13 29.55
C LYS A 156 -9.15 5.12 28.56
N SER A 157 -10.06 6.09 28.66
CA SER A 157 -11.18 6.21 27.71
C SER A 157 -10.71 6.48 26.27
N GLU A 158 -9.62 7.22 26.05
CA GLU A 158 -9.10 7.49 24.70
C GLU A 158 -8.54 6.23 24.03
N ILE A 159 -7.97 5.30 24.80
CA ILE A 159 -7.42 4.05 24.26
C ILE A 159 -8.51 2.98 24.13
N PHE A 160 -9.31 2.76 25.17
CA PHE A 160 -10.26 1.65 25.24
C PHE A 160 -11.66 1.96 24.69
N THR A 161 -11.86 3.12 24.04
CA THR A 161 -13.04 3.38 23.20
C THR A 161 -12.76 3.25 21.72
N GLU A 162 -11.50 3.05 21.33
CA GLU A 162 -11.13 2.88 19.93
C GLU A 162 -11.76 1.60 19.34
N PRO A 163 -12.39 1.66 18.16
CA PRO A 163 -13.02 0.50 17.55
C PRO A 163 -12.07 -0.67 17.33
N CYS A 164 -10.78 -0.40 17.11
CA CYS A 164 -9.74 -1.42 16.92
C CYS A 164 -9.18 -2.01 18.22
N VAL A 165 -9.60 -1.49 19.38
CA VAL A 165 -9.16 -1.95 20.71
C VAL A 165 -10.28 -2.72 21.39
N LYS A 166 -11.43 -2.07 21.60
CA LYS A 166 -12.54 -2.62 22.37
C LYS A 166 -13.86 -2.48 21.61
N SER A 167 -14.14 -3.45 20.73
CA SER A 167 -15.42 -3.55 20.05
C SER A 167 -15.63 -4.96 19.48
N LYS A 168 -16.86 -5.28 19.07
CA LYS A 168 -17.12 -6.48 18.26
C LYS A 168 -16.30 -6.52 16.97
N TYR A 169 -15.95 -5.35 16.40
CA TYR A 169 -15.13 -5.26 15.20
C TYR A 169 -13.67 -5.59 15.49
N ALA A 170 -13.14 -5.28 16.68
CA ALA A 170 -11.82 -5.72 17.08
C ALA A 170 -11.76 -7.27 17.14
N VAL A 171 -12.83 -7.90 17.64
CA VAL A 171 -12.95 -9.37 17.63
C VAL A 171 -12.97 -9.91 16.19
N GLU A 172 -13.76 -9.34 15.29
CA GLU A 172 -13.86 -9.81 13.90
C GLU A 172 -12.61 -9.53 13.06
N LEU A 173 -12.08 -8.30 13.16
CA LEU A 173 -10.99 -7.80 12.32
C LEU A 173 -9.61 -8.11 12.87
N ILE A 174 -9.47 -8.55 14.13
CA ILE A 174 -8.16 -8.82 14.74
C ILE A 174 -8.17 -10.18 15.46
N GLY A 175 -9.31 -10.61 16.00
CA GLY A 175 -9.47 -11.87 16.72
C GLY A 175 -9.68 -11.71 18.22
N SER A 176 -9.58 -10.49 18.75
CA SER A 176 -9.84 -10.21 20.17
C SER A 176 -10.16 -8.74 20.43
N GLU A 177 -10.98 -8.49 21.44
CA GLU A 177 -11.08 -7.20 22.10
C GLU A 177 -10.14 -7.13 23.32
N LEU A 178 -9.74 -5.91 23.67
CA LEU A 178 -8.92 -5.64 24.85
C LEU A 178 -9.72 -4.82 25.84
N ILE A 179 -9.81 -5.34 27.06
CA ILE A 179 -10.57 -4.74 28.15
C ILE A 179 -9.57 -4.32 29.23
N PRO A 180 -9.64 -3.07 29.72
CA PRO A 180 -8.74 -2.61 30.76
C PRO A 180 -9.10 -3.25 32.10
N ASN A 181 -8.11 -3.47 32.95
CA ASN A 181 -8.33 -3.75 34.36
C ASN A 181 -9.23 -2.67 34.98
N THR A 182 -10.24 -3.08 35.76
CA THR A 182 -11.18 -2.15 36.40
C THR A 182 -10.52 -1.22 37.41
N ALA A 183 -9.39 -1.64 37.99
CA ALA A 183 -8.58 -0.84 38.91
C ALA A 183 -7.70 0.20 38.19
N LEU A 184 -7.61 0.16 36.86
CA LEU A 184 -6.78 1.08 36.08
C LEU A 184 -7.33 2.52 36.16
N PRO A 185 -6.49 3.52 36.52
CA PRO A 185 -6.92 4.91 36.61
C PRO A 185 -7.32 5.48 35.24
N GLU A 186 -8.05 6.60 35.25
CA GLU A 186 -8.44 7.27 34.01
C GLU A 186 -7.27 7.95 33.32
N GLU A 187 -6.34 8.53 34.09
CA GLU A 187 -5.11 9.13 33.56
C GLU A 187 -3.95 8.16 33.74
N ILE A 188 -3.21 7.91 32.66
CA ILE A 188 -2.11 6.96 32.60
C ILE A 188 -0.91 7.66 32.00
N THR A 189 0.27 7.48 32.61
CA THR A 189 1.56 7.93 32.08
C THR A 189 2.32 6.70 31.57
N LEU A 190 2.53 6.65 30.27
CA LEU A 190 3.38 5.66 29.62
C LEU A 190 4.82 6.17 29.59
N VAL A 191 5.77 5.40 30.12
CA VAL A 191 7.19 5.76 30.21
C VAL A 191 8.01 4.83 29.34
N GLY A 192 8.75 5.37 28.39
CA GLY A 192 9.52 4.59 27.43
C GLY A 192 10.78 3.97 28.02
N THR A 193 10.96 2.67 27.76
CA THR A 193 12.16 1.93 28.20
C THR A 193 13.14 1.63 27.08
N GLY A 194 12.76 1.88 25.81
CA GLY A 194 13.61 1.64 24.65
C GLY A 194 14.04 0.19 24.46
N ASP A 195 13.15 -0.77 24.73
CA ASP A 195 13.40 -2.20 24.61
C ASP A 195 12.75 -2.78 23.34
N PRO A 196 13.47 -2.85 22.21
CA PRO A 196 12.89 -3.33 20.96
C PRO A 196 12.52 -4.82 20.98
N ASP A 197 13.16 -5.63 21.83
CA ASP A 197 12.86 -7.06 21.94
C ASP A 197 11.54 -7.29 22.67
N GLN A 198 11.32 -6.59 23.78
CA GLN A 198 10.04 -6.62 24.47
C GLN A 198 8.94 -5.95 23.62
N CYS A 199 9.26 -4.87 22.90
CA CYS A 199 8.30 -4.26 21.97
C CYS A 199 7.83 -5.24 20.89
N ARG A 200 8.75 -6.01 20.29
CA ARG A 200 8.42 -7.07 19.33
C ARG A 200 7.43 -8.08 19.91
N GLN A 201 7.57 -8.48 21.16
CA GLN A 201 6.65 -9.43 21.80
C GLN A 201 5.21 -8.88 21.86
N PHE A 202 5.04 -7.60 22.19
CA PHE A 202 3.72 -6.97 22.17
C PHE A 202 3.17 -6.78 20.76
N VAL A 203 4.01 -6.33 19.83
CA VAL A 203 3.63 -6.17 18.41
C VAL A 203 3.16 -7.49 17.79
N GLN A 204 3.82 -8.62 18.11
CA GLN A 204 3.42 -9.92 17.55
C GLN A 204 2.02 -10.37 17.97
N LYS A 205 1.50 -9.90 19.11
CA LYS A 205 0.11 -10.19 19.53
C LYS A 205 -0.93 -9.62 18.58
N MET A 206 -0.57 -8.64 17.75
CA MET A 206 -1.46 -8.13 16.70
C MET A 206 -1.67 -9.11 15.55
N PHE A 207 -0.84 -10.14 15.40
CA PHE A 207 -0.88 -11.06 14.27
C PHE A 207 -1.22 -12.48 14.74
N PRO A 208 -2.42 -12.72 15.31
CA PRO A 208 -2.78 -14.05 15.75
C PRO A 208 -2.87 -15.01 14.57
N SER A 209 -2.37 -16.23 14.81
CA SER A 209 -2.47 -17.31 13.83
C SER A 209 -3.93 -17.72 13.63
N LYS A 210 -4.32 -17.92 12.38
CA LYS A 210 -5.66 -18.41 12.00
C LYS A 210 -5.50 -19.42 10.87
N ALA A 211 -6.39 -20.40 10.83
CA ALA A 211 -6.36 -21.45 9.83
C ALA A 211 -6.39 -20.86 8.41
N CYS A 212 -5.49 -21.35 7.58
CA CYS A 212 -5.36 -20.92 6.19
C CYS A 212 -6.15 -21.89 5.31
N ALA A 213 -7.35 -21.48 4.86
CA ALA A 213 -8.21 -22.32 4.02
C ALA A 213 -7.61 -22.57 2.64
N GLN A 214 -6.86 -21.59 2.11
CA GLN A 214 -6.16 -21.67 0.83
C GLN A 214 -4.75 -21.10 1.03
N SER A 215 -3.72 -21.89 0.79
CA SER A 215 -2.32 -21.48 0.96
C SER A 215 -1.75 -20.82 -0.31
N PRO A 216 -0.83 -19.84 -0.20
CA PRO A 216 -0.36 -19.22 1.04
C PRO A 216 -1.31 -18.14 1.58
N CYS A 217 -1.34 -17.96 2.89
CA CYS A 217 -2.07 -16.86 3.53
C CYS A 217 -1.13 -15.80 4.07
N MET A 218 -1.68 -14.61 4.27
CA MET A 218 -1.17 -13.64 5.24
C MET A 218 -1.66 -14.03 6.64
N PHE A 219 -1.67 -13.09 7.57
CA PHE A 219 -2.34 -13.25 8.86
C PHE A 219 -3.87 -13.35 8.71
N GLN A 220 -4.56 -13.80 9.76
CA GLN A 220 -6.02 -14.00 9.79
C GLN A 220 -6.60 -14.99 8.77
N GLY A 221 -5.76 -15.85 8.19
CA GLY A 221 -6.21 -16.83 7.20
C GLY A 221 -6.65 -16.20 5.88
N VAL A 222 -6.23 -14.97 5.59
CA VAL A 222 -6.52 -14.29 4.34
C VAL A 222 -5.57 -14.81 3.26
N TYR A 223 -6.11 -15.45 2.23
CA TYR A 223 -5.32 -15.91 1.09
C TYR A 223 -4.60 -14.75 0.41
N ARG A 224 -3.35 -15.00 0.03
CA ARG A 224 -2.54 -14.10 -0.80
C ARG A 224 -1.89 -14.92 -1.92
N PRO A 225 -2.05 -14.53 -3.20
CA PRO A 225 -1.34 -15.18 -4.30
C PRO A 225 0.17 -15.18 -4.07
N PRO A 226 0.94 -16.20 -4.47
CA PRO A 226 2.40 -16.18 -4.31
C PRO A 226 3.02 -14.87 -4.83
N LEU A 227 3.94 -14.26 -4.07
CA LEU A 227 4.66 -13.09 -4.56
C LEU A 227 5.53 -13.53 -5.76
N HIS A 228 5.74 -12.63 -6.72
CA HIS A 228 6.58 -12.91 -7.89
C HIS A 228 7.92 -12.18 -7.77
N GLY A 229 8.92 -12.66 -8.49
CA GLY A 229 10.33 -12.43 -8.14
C GLY A 229 10.85 -13.48 -7.17
N LYS A 230 12.17 -13.68 -7.07
CA LYS A 230 12.76 -14.79 -6.31
C LYS A 230 12.30 -14.76 -4.83
N PHE A 231 11.45 -15.73 -4.51
CA PHE A 231 11.19 -16.26 -3.17
C PHE A 231 11.49 -17.76 -3.20
N SER A 232 12.66 -18.14 -2.68
CA SER A 232 13.01 -19.54 -2.48
C SER A 232 12.78 -19.91 -1.02
N ALA A 233 11.68 -20.62 -0.75
CA ALA A 233 11.63 -21.73 0.21
C ALA A 233 10.23 -22.38 0.18
N GLY A 234 10.01 -23.26 -0.79
CA GLY A 234 8.93 -24.23 -0.81
C GLY A 234 9.37 -25.42 -1.69
N PRO A 235 9.28 -26.67 -1.22
CA PRO A 235 9.78 -27.82 -1.95
C PRO A 235 8.72 -28.30 -2.95
N GLU A 236 8.36 -27.51 -3.96
CA GLU A 236 7.62 -28.04 -5.11
C GLU A 236 7.70 -27.12 -6.33
N TYR A 237 8.16 -27.68 -7.45
CA TYR A 237 8.25 -27.13 -8.81
C TYR A 237 9.33 -26.06 -9.07
N GLY A 238 10.53 -26.57 -9.35
CA GLY A 238 11.67 -25.80 -9.84
C GLY A 238 11.48 -25.24 -11.25
N LEU A 239 10.92 -24.03 -11.34
CA LEU A 239 11.14 -23.14 -12.48
C LEU A 239 11.62 -21.78 -11.97
N VAL A 240 12.94 -21.59 -12.01
CA VAL A 240 13.58 -20.30 -11.76
C VAL A 240 13.33 -19.44 -12.98
N VAL A 241 12.40 -18.49 -12.90
CA VAL A 241 12.33 -17.38 -13.85
C VAL A 241 13.15 -16.25 -13.24
N PRO A 242 14.30 -15.87 -13.82
CA PRO A 242 15.01 -14.67 -13.41
C PRO A 242 14.06 -13.48 -13.52
N THR A 243 14.01 -12.63 -12.49
CA THR A 243 13.51 -11.27 -12.68
C THR A 243 14.31 -10.67 -13.82
N MET A 244 13.64 -10.32 -14.91
CA MET A 244 14.24 -9.48 -15.92
C MET A 244 14.66 -8.18 -15.23
N LEU A 245 15.97 -7.99 -15.05
CA LEU A 245 16.63 -6.71 -14.73
C LEU A 245 16.71 -6.24 -13.26
N GLY A 246 16.62 -7.10 -12.24
CA GLY A 246 16.99 -6.70 -10.86
C GLY A 246 16.19 -5.51 -10.28
N LYS A 247 14.99 -5.26 -10.81
CA LYS A 247 14.08 -4.20 -10.33
C LYS A 247 13.23 -4.71 -9.15
N PRO A 248 12.92 -3.85 -8.18
CA PRO A 248 12.05 -4.20 -7.06
C PRO A 248 10.66 -4.59 -7.56
N PHE A 249 10.01 -5.50 -6.85
CA PHE A 249 8.66 -5.96 -7.17
C PHE A 249 7.57 -5.12 -6.48
N PHE A 250 7.88 -4.43 -5.38
CA PHE A 250 6.95 -3.58 -4.64
C PHE A 250 7.50 -2.20 -4.36
N THR A 251 6.61 -1.21 -4.35
CA THR A 251 6.83 0.09 -3.72
C THR A 251 6.02 0.17 -2.43
N ALA A 252 6.71 0.40 -1.31
CA ALA A 252 6.13 0.69 -0.01
C ALA A 252 6.20 2.19 0.28
N PHE A 253 5.06 2.81 0.59
CA PHE A 253 4.97 4.26 0.77
C PHE A 253 4.10 4.62 1.99
N SER A 254 3.79 5.90 2.17
CA SER A 254 3.09 6.42 3.35
C SER A 254 3.83 6.06 4.66
N GLY A 255 3.15 5.43 5.62
CA GLY A 255 3.72 5.03 6.90
C GLY A 255 5.00 4.17 6.79
N TYR A 256 5.13 3.36 5.73
CA TYR A 256 6.36 2.60 5.49
C TYR A 256 7.56 3.51 5.20
N ALA A 257 7.39 4.48 4.30
CA ALA A 257 8.48 5.31 3.83
C ALA A 257 8.93 6.32 4.89
N PHE A 258 8.02 6.90 5.68
CA PHE A 258 8.40 7.89 6.70
C PHE A 258 9.40 7.37 7.73
N VAL A 259 9.24 6.10 8.17
CA VAL A 259 10.19 5.48 9.11
C VAL A 259 11.55 5.26 8.44
N ILE A 260 11.56 4.74 7.21
CA ILE A 260 12.81 4.48 6.47
C ILE A 260 13.55 5.78 6.11
N ASP A 261 12.82 6.82 5.74
CA ASP A 261 13.35 8.16 5.49
C ASP A 261 14.00 8.73 6.76
N HIS A 262 13.36 8.56 7.92
CA HIS A 262 13.92 8.99 9.21
C HIS A 262 15.20 8.21 9.58
N LEU A 263 15.23 6.90 9.37
CA LEU A 263 16.41 6.07 9.62
C LEU A 263 17.57 6.38 8.66
N ASN A 264 17.34 7.18 7.61
CA ASN A 264 18.35 7.77 6.73
C ASN A 264 19.36 6.74 6.19
N PHE A 265 18.85 5.74 5.44
CA PHE A 265 19.71 4.78 4.76
C PHE A 265 20.43 5.44 3.56
N PRO A 266 21.72 5.13 3.30
CA PRO A 266 22.45 5.67 2.14
C PRO A 266 21.79 5.36 0.80
N THR A 267 21.13 4.21 0.71
CA THR A 267 20.41 3.75 -0.49
C THR A 267 19.03 4.36 -0.65
N LYS A 268 18.60 5.27 0.25
CA LYS A 268 17.31 5.98 0.20
C LYS A 268 16.12 5.05 -0.03
N GLY A 269 16.03 4.01 0.80
CA GLY A 269 14.92 3.04 0.75
C GLY A 269 15.06 1.93 -0.29
N GLN A 270 16.17 1.84 -1.02
CA GLN A 270 16.41 0.80 -2.02
C GLN A 270 17.35 -0.30 -1.53
N ASN A 271 17.19 -1.53 -2.03
CA ASN A 271 18.06 -2.68 -1.75
C ASN A 271 18.32 -2.89 -0.24
N LEU A 272 17.29 -2.65 0.58
CA LEU A 272 17.38 -2.82 2.02
C LEU A 272 17.20 -4.30 2.36
N THR A 273 17.97 -4.78 3.34
CA THR A 273 17.78 -6.09 3.94
C THR A 273 16.95 -5.96 5.21
N ARG A 274 16.19 -7.00 5.54
CA ARG A 274 15.39 -7.07 6.77
C ARG A 274 16.27 -6.82 8.01
N ASP A 275 17.43 -7.48 8.06
CA ASP A 275 18.35 -7.39 9.20
C ASP A 275 18.92 -5.97 9.37
N ALA A 276 19.24 -5.28 8.27
CA ALA A 276 19.74 -3.91 8.34
C ALA A 276 18.66 -2.92 8.82
N VAL A 277 17.41 -3.10 8.36
CA VAL A 277 16.27 -2.30 8.83
C VAL A 277 16.03 -2.55 10.31
N LYS A 278 15.94 -3.82 10.72
CA LYS A 278 15.75 -4.21 12.11
C LYS A 278 16.86 -3.66 13.02
N ALA A 279 18.13 -3.75 12.60
CA ALA A 279 19.24 -3.22 13.37
C ALA A 279 19.15 -1.69 13.58
N LYS A 280 18.80 -0.93 12.54
CA LYS A 280 18.61 0.53 12.68
C LYS A 280 17.40 0.91 13.52
N VAL A 281 16.29 0.17 13.42
CA VAL A 281 15.13 0.35 14.30
C VAL A 281 15.53 0.10 15.74
N ASP A 282 16.27 -0.98 16.00
CA ASP A 282 16.72 -1.35 17.34
C ASP A 282 17.69 -0.32 17.93
N GLU A 283 18.60 0.23 17.12
CA GLU A 283 19.48 1.34 17.50
C GLU A 283 18.65 2.57 17.86
N PHE A 284 17.70 2.95 17.01
CA PHE A 284 16.82 4.09 17.24
C PHE A 284 16.00 3.94 18.51
N CYS A 285 15.36 2.79 18.73
CA CYS A 285 14.57 2.49 19.92
C CYS A 285 15.33 2.69 21.25
N ARG A 286 16.64 2.42 21.26
CA ARG A 286 17.48 2.54 22.46
C ARG A 286 17.95 3.96 22.76
N ARG A 287 17.59 4.94 21.94
CA ARG A 287 17.99 6.34 22.14
C ARG A 287 17.17 7.00 23.25
N ASP A 288 17.79 7.99 23.89
CA ASP A 288 17.13 8.86 24.87
C ASP A 288 16.29 9.94 24.17
N TRP A 289 15.04 10.06 24.58
CA TRP A 289 14.10 11.03 24.01
C TRP A 289 14.57 12.48 24.16
N THR A 290 15.24 12.83 25.27
CA THR A 290 15.73 14.20 25.51
C THR A 290 16.73 14.63 24.46
N GLN A 291 17.57 13.69 23.99
CA GLN A 291 18.54 13.94 22.92
C GLN A 291 17.84 14.01 21.56
N VAL A 292 16.97 13.04 21.27
CA VAL A 292 16.21 13.00 20.00
C VAL A 292 15.37 14.26 19.83
N ALA A 293 14.70 14.74 20.88
CA ALA A 293 13.85 15.92 20.83
C ALA A 293 14.60 17.22 20.50
N GLN A 294 15.91 17.27 20.73
CA GLN A 294 16.77 18.42 20.40
C GLN A 294 17.28 18.40 18.95
N GLU A 295 17.29 17.22 18.31
CA GLU A 295 17.81 17.04 16.95
C GLU A 295 16.82 17.41 15.86
N TYR A 296 15.52 17.43 16.19
CA TYR A 296 14.46 17.57 15.20
C TYR A 296 13.50 18.73 15.51
N PRO A 297 12.85 19.30 14.48
CA PRO A 297 11.84 20.35 14.67
C PRO A 297 10.65 19.87 15.50
N ALA A 298 10.10 20.75 16.35
CA ALA A 298 8.96 20.45 17.20
C ALA A 298 7.75 19.86 16.44
N SER A 299 7.49 20.31 15.22
CA SER A 299 6.40 19.82 14.36
C SER A 299 6.54 18.36 13.92
N SER A 300 7.74 17.77 14.04
CA SER A 300 8.01 16.38 13.68
C SER A 300 8.04 15.43 14.88
N LEU A 301 8.13 15.96 16.10
CA LEU A 301 8.36 15.17 17.31
C LEU A 301 7.22 14.20 17.60
N GLU A 302 5.97 14.58 17.35
CA GLU A 302 4.82 13.70 17.52
C GLU A 302 4.94 12.41 16.69
N PHE A 303 5.47 12.52 15.47
CA PHE A 303 5.69 11.36 14.61
C PHE A 303 6.93 10.57 15.02
N ILE A 304 8.04 11.26 15.32
CA ILE A 304 9.31 10.63 15.68
C ILE A 304 9.20 9.82 16.96
N ALA A 305 8.41 10.28 17.94
CA ALA A 305 8.12 9.54 19.16
C ALA A 305 7.53 8.13 18.91
N GLY A 306 6.80 7.96 17.80
CA GLY A 306 6.20 6.69 17.40
C GLY A 306 7.09 5.78 16.55
N TYR A 307 8.23 6.26 16.03
CA TYR A 307 9.01 5.52 15.03
C TYR A 307 9.70 4.27 15.56
N CYS A 308 9.98 4.17 16.85
CA CYS A 308 10.45 2.92 17.44
C CYS A 308 9.40 1.82 17.26
N GLN A 309 8.15 2.11 17.68
CA GLN A 309 7.06 1.17 17.52
C GLN A 309 6.73 0.90 16.04
N ASP A 310 6.66 1.96 15.22
CA ASP A 310 6.31 1.83 13.80
C ASP A 310 7.33 0.96 13.05
N GLY A 311 8.63 1.11 13.35
CA GLY A 311 9.68 0.29 12.77
C GLY A 311 9.55 -1.19 13.14
N VAL A 312 9.28 -1.48 14.41
CA VAL A 312 9.03 -2.86 14.87
C VAL A 312 7.76 -3.44 14.23
N TYR A 313 6.72 -2.61 14.10
CA TYR A 313 5.44 -2.99 13.50
C TYR A 313 5.57 -3.28 11.99
N ILE A 314 6.30 -2.44 11.25
CA ILE A 314 6.57 -2.62 9.82
C ILE A 314 7.28 -3.95 9.57
N ASP A 315 8.28 -4.31 10.38
CA ASP A 315 8.95 -5.61 10.28
C ASP A 315 7.96 -6.78 10.42
N ALA A 316 7.13 -6.74 11.45
CA ALA A 316 6.13 -7.78 11.70
C ALA A 316 5.06 -7.84 10.58
N LEU A 317 4.58 -6.69 10.12
CA LEU A 317 3.56 -6.60 9.06
C LEU A 317 4.08 -7.16 7.73
N LEU A 318 5.28 -6.75 7.30
CA LEU A 318 5.89 -7.23 6.07
C LEU A 318 6.22 -8.73 6.14
N SER A 319 6.72 -9.21 7.28
CA SER A 319 6.94 -10.64 7.51
C SER A 319 5.63 -11.43 7.33
N ASN A 320 4.51 -10.93 7.87
CA ASN A 320 3.21 -11.58 7.71
C ASN A 320 2.58 -11.39 6.31
N TYR A 321 3.10 -10.47 5.49
CA TYR A 321 2.80 -10.39 4.05
C TYR A 321 3.65 -11.33 3.18
N GLY A 322 4.62 -12.03 3.79
CA GLY A 322 5.49 -13.00 3.11
C GLY A 322 6.90 -12.49 2.85
N PHE A 323 7.25 -11.27 3.31
CA PHE A 323 8.61 -10.74 3.24
C PHE A 323 9.42 -11.14 4.48
N VAL A 324 9.69 -12.44 4.59
CA VAL A 324 10.22 -13.07 5.82
C VAL A 324 11.74 -12.96 5.98
N ASP A 325 12.49 -12.76 4.91
CA ASP A 325 13.96 -12.83 4.89
C ASP A 325 14.63 -11.61 4.24
N SER A 326 15.94 -11.50 4.37
CA SER A 326 16.71 -10.37 3.85
C SER A 326 16.72 -10.25 2.32
N GLU A 327 16.51 -11.34 1.57
CA GLU A 327 16.37 -11.26 0.11
C GLU A 327 14.98 -10.76 -0.29
N SER A 328 13.96 -11.09 0.49
CA SER A 328 12.60 -10.61 0.29
C SER A 328 12.47 -9.11 0.36
N TRP A 329 13.19 -8.49 1.29
CA TRP A 329 13.17 -7.05 1.49
C TRP A 329 13.84 -6.29 0.34
N LYS A 330 14.79 -6.90 -0.37
CA LYS A 330 15.39 -6.29 -1.58
C LYS A 330 14.38 -6.14 -2.72
N ASN A 331 13.27 -6.89 -2.69
CA ASN A 331 12.18 -6.73 -3.64
C ASN A 331 11.24 -5.56 -3.30
N ILE A 332 11.50 -4.81 -2.22
CA ILE A 332 10.72 -3.65 -1.80
C ILE A 332 11.58 -2.39 -1.96
N VAL A 333 11.02 -1.35 -2.57
CA VAL A 333 11.52 0.02 -2.45
C VAL A 333 10.62 0.83 -1.55
N PHE A 334 11.21 1.44 -0.53
CA PHE A 334 10.53 2.36 0.37
C PHE A 334 10.67 3.77 -0.20
N ALA A 335 9.56 4.39 -0.61
CA ALA A 335 9.62 5.70 -1.26
C ALA A 335 8.39 6.55 -0.95
N SER A 336 8.63 7.75 -0.41
CA SER A 336 7.60 8.78 -0.26
C SER A 336 7.25 9.45 -1.60
N LYS A 337 8.17 9.41 -2.57
CA LYS A 337 8.02 10.05 -3.89
C LYS A 337 8.58 9.18 -5.02
N ILE A 338 7.92 9.20 -6.18
CA ILE A 338 8.43 8.65 -7.45
C ILE A 338 8.48 9.80 -8.45
N ALA A 339 9.62 10.00 -9.12
CA ALA A 339 9.84 11.09 -10.07
C ALA A 339 9.45 12.49 -9.54
N GLY A 340 9.66 12.74 -8.24
CA GLY A 340 9.33 14.01 -7.58
C GLY A 340 7.88 14.15 -7.09
N THR A 341 6.99 13.24 -7.48
CA THR A 341 5.57 13.23 -7.09
C THR A 341 5.34 12.35 -5.87
N THR A 342 4.58 12.85 -4.89
CA THR A 342 4.19 12.06 -3.71
C THR A 342 3.34 10.87 -4.11
N VAL A 343 3.71 9.68 -3.64
CA VAL A 343 2.95 8.45 -3.88
C VAL A 343 1.79 8.38 -2.90
N SER A 344 0.58 8.22 -3.41
CA SER A 344 -0.65 7.99 -2.64
C SER A 344 -1.74 7.38 -3.55
N TRP A 345 -2.89 7.00 -3.00
CA TRP A 345 -4.03 6.55 -3.80
C TRP A 345 -4.71 7.67 -4.60
N ALA A 346 -4.51 8.95 -4.24
CA ALA A 346 -5.30 10.05 -4.81
C ALA A 346 -5.05 10.30 -6.31
N PRO A 347 -3.81 10.33 -6.83
CA PRO A 347 -3.57 10.43 -8.27
C PRO A 347 -4.18 9.26 -9.04
N GLY A 348 -4.06 8.04 -8.52
CA GLY A 348 -4.61 6.83 -9.11
C GLY A 348 -6.13 6.83 -9.17
N TYR A 349 -6.81 7.38 -8.15
CA TYR A 349 -8.26 7.59 -8.20
C TYR A 349 -8.67 8.48 -9.38
N LEU A 350 -7.94 9.58 -9.59
CA LEU A 350 -8.17 10.46 -10.74
C LEU A 350 -7.89 9.73 -12.06
N ILE A 351 -6.77 8.99 -12.13
CA ILE A 351 -6.39 8.23 -13.32
C ILE A 351 -7.43 7.15 -13.65
N ASP A 352 -7.89 6.37 -12.67
CA ASP A 352 -8.92 5.33 -12.83
C ASP A 352 -10.24 5.95 -13.33
N ALA A 353 -10.63 7.09 -12.74
CA ALA A 353 -11.81 7.83 -13.17
C ALA A 353 -11.70 8.36 -14.61
N THR A 354 -10.50 8.79 -15.03
CA THR A 354 -10.24 9.21 -16.42
C THR A 354 -9.98 8.05 -17.37
N GLY A 355 -9.55 6.89 -16.87
CA GLY A 355 -9.31 5.68 -17.65
C GLY A 355 -10.59 5.00 -18.13
N MET A 356 -11.74 5.39 -17.56
CA MET A 356 -13.07 5.10 -18.09
C MET A 356 -13.46 5.96 -19.31
N ILE A 357 -12.61 6.94 -19.69
CA ILE A 357 -12.72 7.63 -20.97
C ILE A 357 -11.94 6.77 -21.97
N ASP A 358 -12.62 6.24 -22.98
CA ASP A 358 -11.99 5.44 -24.03
C ASP A 358 -10.75 6.18 -24.55
N SER A 359 -9.58 5.59 -24.35
CA SER A 359 -8.39 6.00 -25.09
C SER A 359 -8.71 5.75 -26.56
N GLU A 360 -8.94 6.81 -27.33
CA GLU A 360 -8.90 6.68 -28.78
C GLU A 360 -7.61 5.92 -29.11
N SER A 361 -7.74 4.80 -29.84
CA SER A 361 -6.58 4.10 -30.35
C SER A 361 -5.71 5.14 -31.06
N PRO A 362 -4.37 5.14 -30.88
CA PRO A 362 -3.53 6.09 -31.58
C PRO A 362 -3.88 5.96 -33.06
N LYS A 363 -4.41 7.05 -33.64
CA LYS A 363 -4.68 7.07 -35.08
C LYS A 363 -3.37 6.65 -35.73
N ILE A 364 -3.43 5.62 -36.58
CA ILE A 364 -2.29 5.25 -37.41
C ILE A 364 -2.04 6.48 -38.28
N ASP A 365 -1.14 7.35 -37.83
CA ASP A 365 -0.70 8.51 -38.59
C ASP A 365 0.31 7.99 -39.60
N LEU A 366 -0.21 7.38 -40.65
CA LEU A 366 0.56 7.13 -41.85
C LEU A 366 0.78 8.51 -42.46
N GLY A 367 1.84 9.20 -42.00
CA GLY A 367 2.13 10.58 -42.36
C GLY A 367 1.93 10.78 -43.85
N LEU A 368 1.35 11.92 -44.25
CA LEU A 368 0.85 12.17 -45.60
C LEU A 368 1.81 11.70 -46.72
N THR A 369 3.11 11.86 -46.50
CA THR A 369 4.16 11.37 -47.39
C THR A 369 4.15 9.85 -47.56
N ALA A 370 4.14 9.08 -46.48
CA ALA A 370 4.09 7.62 -46.47
C ALA A 370 2.81 7.06 -47.11
N PHE A 371 1.67 7.72 -46.86
CA PHE A 371 0.40 7.38 -47.51
C PHE A 371 0.46 7.63 -49.03
N VAL A 372 0.86 8.84 -49.44
CA VAL A 372 0.97 9.20 -50.85
C VAL A 372 1.97 8.30 -51.59
N THR A 373 3.14 8.01 -51.00
CA THR A 373 4.12 7.11 -51.62
C THR A 373 3.56 5.70 -51.79
N SER A 374 2.83 5.19 -50.79
CA SER A 374 2.24 3.86 -50.86
C SER A 374 1.17 3.76 -51.96
N VAL A 375 0.31 4.77 -52.09
CA VAL A 375 -0.72 4.84 -53.14
C VAL A 375 -0.10 4.95 -54.53
N VAL A 376 0.95 5.76 -54.69
CA VAL A 376 1.67 5.93 -55.96
C VAL A 376 2.32 4.61 -56.39
N ILE A 377 3.02 3.93 -55.48
CA ILE A 377 3.66 2.63 -55.77
C ILE A 377 2.61 1.60 -56.18
N LEU A 378 1.50 1.50 -55.43
CA LEU A 378 0.42 0.56 -55.75
C LEU A 378 -0.23 0.86 -57.10
N SER A 379 -0.39 2.14 -57.43
CA SER A 379 -0.95 2.56 -58.73
C SER A 379 -0.02 2.23 -59.89
N ILE A 380 1.30 2.43 -59.73
CA ILE A 380 2.29 2.06 -60.75
C ILE A 380 2.29 0.53 -60.97
N VAL A 381 2.27 -0.25 -59.89
CA VAL A 381 2.21 -1.72 -59.98
C VAL A 381 0.93 -2.17 -60.67
N PHE A 382 -0.22 -1.56 -60.34
CA PHE A 382 -1.50 -1.88 -60.96
C PHE A 382 -1.50 -1.58 -62.47
N VAL A 383 -0.98 -0.42 -62.87
CA VAL A 383 -0.86 -0.06 -64.30
C VAL A 383 0.10 -1.01 -65.02
N ALA A 384 1.24 -1.35 -64.42
CA ALA A 384 2.19 -2.30 -65.01
C ALA A 384 1.55 -3.69 -65.20
N LEU A 385 0.80 -4.18 -64.21
CA LEU A 385 0.07 -5.44 -64.30
C LEU A 385 -1.01 -5.40 -65.38
N LEU A 386 -1.75 -4.30 -65.51
CA LEU A 386 -2.73 -4.10 -66.57
C LEU A 386 -2.07 -4.10 -67.96
N VAL A 387 -0.94 -3.41 -68.13
CA VAL A 387 -0.20 -3.39 -69.39
C VAL A 387 0.29 -4.80 -69.75
N ILE A 388 0.81 -5.56 -68.78
CA ILE A 388 1.21 -6.95 -68.98
C ILE A 388 0.00 -7.81 -69.38
N LEU A 389 -1.15 -7.65 -68.72
CA LEU A 389 -2.38 -8.38 -69.02
C LEU A 389 -2.89 -8.08 -70.43
N VAL A 390 -2.91 -6.80 -70.83
CA VAL A 390 -3.31 -6.38 -72.17
C VAL A 390 -2.32 -6.90 -73.21
N PHE A 391 -1.01 -6.83 -72.94
CA PHE A 391 0.01 -7.37 -73.83
C PHE A 391 -0.11 -8.89 -74.01
N LEU A 392 -0.38 -9.63 -72.94
CA LEU A 392 -0.64 -11.07 -73.00
C LEU A 392 -1.94 -11.39 -73.76
N HIS A 393 -2.99 -10.59 -73.59
CA HIS A 393 -4.26 -10.76 -74.29
C HIS A 393 -4.16 -10.48 -75.79
N LEU A 394 -3.39 -9.46 -76.19
CA LEU A 394 -3.15 -9.12 -77.60
C LEU A 394 -2.17 -10.08 -78.31
N ARG A 395 -1.45 -10.93 -77.56
CA ARG A 395 -0.50 -11.92 -78.10
C ARG A 395 -1.11 -13.31 -78.30
N ASN A 396 -2.29 -13.57 -77.73
CA ASN A 396 -3.15 -14.72 -78.03
C ASN A 396 -4.17 -14.33 -79.10
#